data_AF-A0A1G6GAD8-F1
#
_entry.id   AF-A0A1G6GAD8-F1
#
_cell.length_a   1.000
_cell.length_b   1.000
_cell.length_c   1.000
_cell.angle_alpha   90.00
_cell.angle_beta   90.00
_cell.angle_gamma   90.00
#
_symmetry.space_group_name_H-M   'P 1'
#
loop_
_entity.id
_entity.type
_entity.pdbx_description
1 polymer ?
#
loop_
_entity_poly.entity_id
_entity_poly.type
_entity_poly.pdbx_seq_one_letter_code
_entity_poly.pdbx_strand_id
1 'polypeptide(L)'
;MKYLIYILLFSPFLLSCRMGIRKESSKQPLTKELTKLKKLFLLPYDSVMVHYDLSNDNVENFPNLSAFTIKSLDLSHNLLDTINPLFLPKGLEKLNLSHNLYCGFILIRKNTIPYLKELDISHNALNRIDIAPPLYRINVSYNDLNVIDLNHKNIQYLDISYNSDISERVSFEPLWIDTLVRDGVADGKRLLGPLTDIVIE
;
A
#
# COMPACT_ATOMS: atom_id res chain seq x y z
N MET A 1 -36.08 -29.35 -11.81
CA MET A 1 -34.86 -30.01 -12.32
C MET A 1 -33.80 -28.91 -12.52
N LYS A 2 -32.89 -28.66 -11.55
CA LYS A 2 -31.44 -29.00 -11.57
C LYS A 2 -30.86 -28.90 -13.01
N TYR A 3 -29.90 -28.02 -13.30
CA TYR A 3 -28.53 -28.02 -12.75
C TYR A 3 -27.89 -26.63 -12.52
N LEU A 4 -27.16 -26.53 -11.40
CA LEU A 4 -26.06 -25.60 -11.13
C LEU A 4 -24.85 -25.93 -12.00
N ILE A 5 -24.18 -24.93 -12.57
CA ILE A 5 -22.72 -24.92 -12.78
C ILE A 5 -22.21 -23.49 -12.52
N TYR A 6 -21.55 -23.30 -11.38
CA TYR A 6 -20.66 -22.16 -11.12
C TYR A 6 -19.31 -22.48 -11.76
N ILE A 7 -18.82 -21.62 -12.66
CA ILE A 7 -17.43 -21.64 -13.11
C ILE A 7 -16.75 -20.38 -12.55
N LEU A 8 -15.98 -20.59 -11.49
CA LEU A 8 -14.90 -19.72 -11.05
C LEU A 8 -13.82 -19.75 -12.13
N LEU A 9 -13.69 -18.67 -12.92
CA LEU A 9 -12.51 -18.47 -13.76
C LEU A 9 -11.64 -17.39 -13.11
N PHE A 10 -10.58 -17.89 -12.48
CA PHE A 10 -9.28 -17.23 -12.35
C PHE A 10 -8.96 -16.46 -13.64
N SER A 11 -8.79 -15.15 -13.55
CA SER A 11 -8.12 -14.35 -14.58
C SER A 11 -6.73 -13.97 -14.05
N PRO A 12 -5.63 -14.46 -14.64
CA PRO A 12 -4.30 -13.96 -14.34
C PRO A 12 -4.00 -12.80 -15.30
N PHE A 13 -4.51 -11.61 -14.98
CA PHE A 13 -3.96 -10.36 -15.49
C PHE A 13 -3.20 -9.69 -14.35
N LEU A 14 -2.01 -10.22 -14.05
CA LEU A 14 -0.99 -9.55 -13.24
C LEU A 14 0.14 -9.19 -14.20
N LEU A 15 0.12 -7.96 -14.72
CA LEU A 15 1.21 -7.41 -15.51
C LEU A 15 2.33 -7.03 -14.54
N SER A 16 3.34 -7.90 -14.39
CA SER A 16 4.60 -7.56 -13.70
C SER A 16 5.42 -6.65 -14.61
N CYS A 17 5.68 -5.43 -14.17
CA CYS A 17 6.52 -4.46 -14.87
C CYS A 17 8.00 -4.75 -14.62
N ARG A 18 8.61 -5.68 -15.39
CA ARG A 18 10.08 -5.85 -15.38
C ARG A 18 10.71 -5.11 -16.55
N MET A 19 11.30 -3.94 -16.27
CA MET A 19 12.24 -3.28 -17.17
C MET A 19 13.66 -3.50 -16.62
N GLY A 20 14.53 -4.13 -17.43
CA GLY A 20 15.79 -4.70 -16.97
C GLY A 20 16.85 -3.65 -16.61
N ILE A 21 17.32 -3.69 -15.36
CA ILE A 21 18.49 -2.93 -14.91
C ILE A 21 19.70 -3.88 -14.84
N ARG A 22 20.76 -3.56 -15.60
CA ARG A 22 22.05 -4.25 -15.56
C ARG A 22 22.76 -3.98 -14.23
N LYS A 23 23.20 -5.03 -13.54
CA LYS A 23 24.06 -4.93 -12.34
C LYS A 23 25.53 -4.92 -12.74
N GLU A 24 26.26 -3.86 -12.38
CA GLU A 24 27.72 -3.88 -12.28
C GLU A 24 28.12 -4.37 -10.88
N SER A 25 29.06 -5.32 -10.83
CA SER A 25 29.52 -5.94 -9.58
C SER A 25 30.81 -5.29 -9.09
N SER A 26 30.84 -4.89 -7.82
CA SER A 26 32.07 -4.77 -7.05
C SER A 26 32.00 -5.76 -5.87
N LYS A 27 32.99 -6.64 -5.78
CA LYS A 27 33.08 -7.70 -4.76
C LYS A 27 33.86 -7.18 -3.55
N GLN A 28 33.23 -7.18 -2.38
CA GLN A 28 33.93 -7.24 -1.09
C GLN A 28 33.50 -8.52 -0.34
N PRO A 29 34.39 -9.14 0.45
CA PRO A 29 34.13 -10.41 1.11
C PRO A 29 33.18 -10.20 2.30
N LEU A 30 31.88 -10.41 2.07
CA LEU A 30 30.86 -10.25 3.09
C LEU A 30 30.80 -11.50 3.96
N THR A 31 31.19 -11.40 5.24
CA THR A 31 30.65 -12.27 6.28
C THR A 31 29.13 -12.17 6.17
N LYS A 32 28.47 -13.21 5.67
CA LYS A 32 27.09 -13.14 5.17
C LYS A 32 26.13 -12.98 6.36
N GLU A 33 25.99 -11.76 6.86
CA GLU A 33 25.03 -11.44 7.90
C GLU A 33 23.65 -11.90 7.42
N LEU A 34 22.92 -12.62 8.29
CA LEU A 34 21.56 -13.04 7.95
C LEU A 34 20.70 -11.79 7.74
N THR A 35 19.94 -11.79 6.65
CA THR A 35 18.94 -10.76 6.36
C THR A 35 17.89 -10.72 7.48
N LYS A 36 17.22 -9.57 7.67
CA LYS A 36 16.19 -9.38 8.69
C LYS A 36 15.07 -10.43 8.54
N LEU A 37 14.65 -10.69 7.30
CA LEU A 37 13.65 -11.72 6.98
C LEU A 37 14.11 -13.13 7.36
N LYS A 38 15.39 -13.46 7.15
CA LYS A 38 15.93 -14.76 7.57
C LYS A 38 15.96 -14.88 9.09
N LYS A 39 16.35 -13.81 9.79
CA LYS A 39 16.32 -13.76 11.27
C LYS A 39 14.89 -13.96 11.79
N LEU A 40 13.88 -13.36 11.15
CA LEU A 40 12.47 -13.55 11.49
C LEU A 40 12.04 -15.01 11.41
N PHE A 41 12.40 -15.71 10.32
CA PHE A 41 12.03 -17.11 10.13
C PHE A 41 12.77 -18.10 11.06
N LEU A 42 13.74 -17.64 11.85
CA LEU A 42 14.34 -18.43 12.92
C LEU A 42 13.57 -18.32 14.25
N LEU A 43 12.64 -17.37 14.37
CA LEU A 43 11.79 -17.25 15.54
C LEU A 43 10.72 -18.36 15.56
N PRO A 44 10.20 -18.73 16.74
CA PRO A 44 9.06 -19.63 16.84
C PRO A 44 7.86 -19.14 16.02
N TYR A 45 7.20 -20.07 15.33
CA TYR A 45 5.86 -19.86 14.81
C TYR A 45 4.97 -19.37 15.94
N ASP A 46 4.09 -18.39 15.69
CA ASP A 46 3.25 -17.66 16.67
C ASP A 46 3.87 -16.47 17.41
N SER A 47 5.17 -16.22 17.23
CA SER A 47 5.85 -15.10 17.88
C SER A 47 5.06 -13.79 17.74
N VAL A 48 4.90 -13.10 18.88
CA VAL A 48 4.13 -11.85 18.99
C VAL A 48 5.09 -10.68 19.08
N MET A 49 4.95 -9.73 18.17
CA MET A 49 5.82 -8.57 18.04
C MET A 49 4.97 -7.29 17.92
N VAL A 50 5.37 -6.27 18.66
CA VAL A 50 4.75 -4.94 18.54
C VAL A 50 5.18 -4.26 17.24
N HIS A 51 6.47 -4.37 16.91
CA HIS A 51 7.04 -3.83 15.70
C HIS A 51 8.08 -4.81 15.14
N TYR A 52 8.15 -4.93 13.82
CA TYR A 52 9.22 -5.64 13.14
C TYR A 52 9.65 -4.89 11.87
N ASP A 53 10.95 -4.70 11.74
CA ASP A 53 11.59 -4.00 10.62
C ASP A 53 12.13 -5.01 9.59
N LEU A 54 11.57 -4.98 8.39
CA LEU A 54 12.04 -5.66 7.18
C LEU A 54 12.45 -4.66 6.09
N SER A 55 12.66 -3.39 6.43
CA SER A 55 13.08 -2.39 5.47
C SER A 55 14.48 -2.68 4.93
N ASN A 56 14.77 -2.29 3.69
CA ASN A 56 16.10 -2.42 3.07
C ASN A 56 16.67 -3.85 3.11
N ASP A 57 15.81 -4.87 3.04
CA ASP A 57 16.23 -6.28 3.18
C ASP A 57 16.32 -7.02 1.83
N ASN A 58 16.20 -6.27 0.72
CA ASN A 58 16.18 -6.77 -0.66
C ASN A 58 15.08 -7.82 -0.91
N VAL A 59 13.91 -7.63 -0.30
CA VAL A 59 12.77 -8.54 -0.46
C VAL A 59 12.12 -8.32 -1.83
N GLU A 60 12.18 -9.33 -2.71
CA GLU A 60 11.57 -9.27 -4.04
C GLU A 60 10.11 -9.74 -4.06
N ASN A 61 9.78 -10.74 -3.25
CA ASN A 61 8.44 -11.31 -3.20
C ASN A 61 7.84 -11.12 -1.81
N PHE A 62 6.54 -10.81 -1.75
CA PHE A 62 5.87 -10.63 -0.46
C PHE A 62 6.02 -11.88 0.42
N PRO A 63 6.67 -11.80 1.59
CA PRO A 63 6.97 -12.97 2.39
C PRO A 63 5.71 -13.48 3.10
N ASN A 64 5.59 -14.80 3.28
CA ASN A 64 4.49 -15.35 4.07
C ASN A 64 4.75 -15.16 5.57
N LEU A 65 4.12 -14.15 6.16
CA LEU A 65 4.22 -13.78 7.57
C LEU A 65 2.97 -14.16 8.37
N SER A 66 2.04 -14.91 7.79
CA SER A 66 0.76 -15.31 8.41
C SER A 66 0.91 -16.13 9.70
N ALA A 67 2.10 -16.72 9.90
CA ALA A 67 2.47 -17.45 11.11
C ALA A 67 2.74 -16.54 12.32
N PHE A 68 2.97 -15.25 12.11
CA PHE A 68 3.36 -14.30 13.16
C PHE A 68 2.20 -13.38 13.53
N THR A 69 2.28 -12.82 14.74
CA THR A 69 1.44 -11.69 15.15
C THR A 69 2.32 -10.45 15.22
N ILE A 70 2.09 -9.50 14.31
CA ILE A 70 2.91 -8.28 14.20
C ILE A 70 1.97 -7.09 14.09
N LYS A 71 2.05 -6.15 15.04
CA LYS A 71 1.19 -4.95 15.02
C LYS A 71 1.67 -3.87 14.06
N SER A 72 2.98 -3.68 13.94
CA SER A 72 3.59 -2.71 13.04
C SER A 72 4.67 -3.39 12.20
N LEU A 73 4.52 -3.37 10.89
CA LEU A 73 5.44 -4.00 9.95
C LEU A 73 6.00 -2.95 9.00
N ASP A 74 7.33 -2.86 8.95
CA ASP A 74 8.03 -2.06 7.95
C ASP A 74 8.61 -2.95 6.85
N LEU A 75 8.14 -2.78 5.62
CA LEU A 75 8.62 -3.45 4.40
C LEU A 75 9.14 -2.43 3.37
N SER A 76 9.48 -1.22 3.80
CA SER A 76 9.94 -0.15 2.92
C SER A 76 11.31 -0.43 2.28
N HIS A 77 11.62 0.27 1.18
CA HIS A 77 12.92 0.13 0.50
C HIS A 77 13.24 -1.32 0.12
N ASN A 78 12.25 -2.02 -0.42
CA ASN A 78 12.40 -3.37 -0.96
C ASN A 78 12.09 -3.36 -2.46
N LEU A 79 11.92 -4.54 -3.04
CA LEU A 79 11.66 -4.72 -4.47
C LEU A 79 10.27 -5.34 -4.68
N LEU A 80 9.33 -5.08 -3.78
CA LEU A 80 7.99 -5.66 -3.83
C LEU A 80 7.16 -4.97 -4.92
N ASP A 81 6.54 -5.74 -5.78
CA ASP A 81 5.60 -5.26 -6.81
C ASP A 81 4.16 -5.74 -6.56
N THR A 82 3.98 -6.66 -5.60
CA THR A 82 2.72 -7.33 -5.31
C THR A 82 2.48 -7.45 -3.81
N ILE A 83 1.22 -7.35 -3.39
CA ILE A 83 0.77 -7.56 -2.01
C ILE A 83 -0.05 -8.83 -2.00
N ASN A 84 0.25 -9.77 -1.10
CA ASN A 84 -0.60 -10.91 -0.84
C ASN A 84 -1.24 -10.77 0.56
N PRO A 85 -2.52 -10.40 0.65
CA PRO A 85 -3.19 -10.23 1.95
C PRO A 85 -3.20 -11.48 2.82
N LEU A 86 -3.15 -12.68 2.22
CA LEU A 86 -3.10 -13.95 2.97
C LEU A 86 -1.77 -14.16 3.68
N PHE A 87 -0.74 -13.41 3.27
CA PHE A 87 0.61 -13.51 3.81
C PHE A 87 0.89 -12.46 4.88
N LEU A 88 -0.05 -11.54 5.13
CA LEU A 88 0.09 -10.56 6.18
C LEU A 88 0.05 -11.22 7.57
N PRO A 89 0.82 -10.68 8.54
CA PRO A 89 0.78 -11.15 9.91
C PRO A 89 -0.58 -10.83 10.57
N LYS A 90 -0.90 -11.59 11.62
CA LYS A 90 -2.11 -11.38 12.41
C LYS A 90 -1.98 -10.09 13.22
N GLY A 91 -3.11 -9.41 13.44
CA GLY A 91 -3.17 -8.22 14.30
C GLY A 91 -2.46 -6.99 13.76
N LEU A 92 -2.20 -6.92 12.45
CA LEU A 92 -1.52 -5.81 11.81
C LEU A 92 -2.35 -4.52 11.87
N GLU A 93 -1.77 -3.49 12.48
CA GLU A 93 -2.36 -2.16 12.66
C GLU A 93 -1.65 -1.09 11.80
N LYS A 94 -0.34 -1.24 11.57
CA LYS A 94 0.48 -0.29 10.78
C LYS A 94 1.32 -1.03 9.75
N LEU A 95 1.28 -0.58 8.50
CA LEU A 95 2.02 -1.19 7.41
C LEU A 95 2.74 -0.10 6.59
N ASN A 96 4.06 -0.22 6.48
CA ASN A 96 4.88 0.63 5.61
C ASN A 96 5.37 -0.19 4.40
N LEU A 97 4.97 0.23 3.22
CA LEU A 97 5.29 -0.31 1.90
C LEU A 97 5.96 0.73 1.01
N SER A 98 6.42 1.85 1.57
CA SER A 98 7.05 2.92 0.82
C SER A 98 8.32 2.47 0.10
N HIS A 99 8.70 3.17 -0.97
CA HIS A 99 9.94 2.87 -1.72
C HIS A 99 10.01 1.40 -2.18
N ASN A 100 8.97 0.94 -2.86
CA ASN A 100 8.91 -0.38 -3.48
C ASN A 100 8.67 -0.22 -4.99
N LEU A 101 8.21 -1.28 -5.65
CA LEU A 101 7.97 -1.32 -7.09
C LEU A 101 6.47 -1.47 -7.40
N TYR A 102 5.59 -1.05 -6.49
CA TYR A 102 4.14 -1.12 -6.71
C TYR A 102 3.76 -0.18 -7.84
N CYS A 103 2.96 -0.66 -8.80
CA CYS A 103 2.52 0.15 -9.93
C CYS A 103 1.07 -0.16 -10.33
N GLY A 104 0.47 0.76 -11.08
CA GLY A 104 -0.88 0.57 -11.58
C GLY A 104 -1.94 0.76 -10.49
N PHE A 105 -2.86 -0.20 -10.37
CA PHE A 105 -4.04 -0.09 -9.50
C PHE A 105 -3.94 -0.98 -8.27
N ILE A 106 -4.18 -0.41 -7.10
CA ILE A 106 -4.37 -1.16 -5.85
C ILE A 106 -5.82 -1.09 -5.37
N LEU A 107 -6.39 -2.25 -5.08
CA LEU A 107 -7.71 -2.42 -4.47
C LEU A 107 -7.58 -3.12 -3.12
N ILE A 108 -7.93 -2.43 -2.04
CA ILE A 108 -8.06 -3.01 -0.71
C ILE A 108 -9.54 -3.12 -0.37
N ARG A 109 -10.08 -4.33 -0.45
CA ARG A 109 -11.49 -4.59 -0.13
C ARG A 109 -11.71 -4.53 1.39
N LYS A 110 -12.96 -4.25 1.75
CA LYS A 110 -13.41 -4.33 3.15
C LYS A 110 -13.11 -5.73 3.71
N ASN A 111 -12.70 -5.79 4.97
CA ASN A 111 -12.33 -7.02 5.70
C ASN A 111 -11.07 -7.75 5.22
N THR A 112 -10.37 -7.28 4.18
CA THR A 112 -9.09 -7.88 3.76
C THR A 112 -8.00 -7.72 4.83
N ILE A 113 -7.99 -6.58 5.51
CA ILE A 113 -7.04 -6.20 6.57
C ILE A 113 -7.79 -5.48 7.69
N PRO A 114 -8.65 -6.19 8.45
CA PRO A 114 -9.71 -5.58 9.27
C PRO A 114 -9.21 -4.73 10.44
N TYR A 115 -7.95 -4.91 10.85
CA TYR A 115 -7.33 -4.18 11.96
C TYR A 115 -6.37 -3.07 11.50
N LEU A 116 -6.12 -2.95 10.19
CA LEU A 116 -5.18 -1.95 9.70
C LEU A 116 -5.77 -0.55 9.94
N LYS A 117 -4.90 0.34 10.38
CA LYS A 117 -5.21 1.71 10.80
C LYS A 117 -4.35 2.73 10.05
N GLU A 118 -3.09 2.38 9.81
CA GLU A 118 -2.12 3.23 9.10
C GLU A 118 -1.52 2.46 7.92
N LEU A 119 -1.50 3.10 6.76
CA LEU A 119 -0.87 2.60 5.54
C LEU A 119 0.03 3.66 4.95
N ASP A 120 1.29 3.31 4.73
CA ASP A 120 2.20 4.08 3.88
C ASP A 120 2.54 3.25 2.64
N ILE A 121 2.24 3.77 1.46
CA ILE A 121 2.64 3.20 0.16
C ILE A 121 3.20 4.30 -0.75
N SER A 122 3.79 5.33 -0.15
CA SER A 122 4.45 6.43 -0.85
C SER A 122 5.67 5.97 -1.65
N HIS A 123 6.16 6.81 -2.57
CA HIS A 123 7.34 6.49 -3.38
C HIS A 123 7.22 5.14 -4.11
N ASN A 124 6.14 5.01 -4.87
CA ASN A 124 5.87 3.90 -5.77
C ASN A 124 5.45 4.49 -7.14
N ALA A 125 4.88 3.70 -8.05
CA ALA A 125 4.41 4.13 -9.37
C ALA A 125 2.91 3.80 -9.56
N LEU A 126 2.12 3.98 -8.49
CA LEU A 126 0.68 3.73 -8.52
C LEU A 126 -0.03 4.81 -9.30
N ASN A 127 -1.01 4.43 -10.12
CA ASN A 127 -1.86 5.38 -10.84
C ASN A 127 -3.29 5.45 -10.30
N ARG A 128 -3.72 4.43 -9.54
CA ARG A 128 -5.02 4.40 -8.89
C ARG A 128 -4.99 3.65 -7.56
N ILE A 129 -5.76 4.14 -6.60
CA ILE A 129 -6.07 3.42 -5.36
C ILE A 129 -7.58 3.37 -5.11
N ASP A 130 -8.04 2.24 -4.57
CA ASP A 130 -9.37 2.05 -4.00
C ASP A 130 -9.21 1.37 -2.63
N ILE A 131 -9.51 2.11 -1.56
CA ILE A 131 -9.34 1.67 -0.18
C ILE A 131 -10.69 1.71 0.52
N ALA A 132 -11.20 0.53 0.89
CA ALA A 132 -12.47 0.38 1.60
C ALA A 132 -12.36 0.16 3.13
N PRO A 133 -11.29 -0.45 3.69
CA PRO A 133 -11.13 -0.51 5.15
C PRO A 133 -11.01 0.88 5.79
N PRO A 134 -11.56 1.09 6.99
CA PRO A 134 -11.56 2.41 7.63
C PRO A 134 -10.19 2.76 8.23
N LEU A 135 -9.24 3.15 7.38
CA LEU A 135 -7.94 3.68 7.81
C LEU A 135 -8.09 5.11 8.35
N TYR A 136 -7.25 5.51 9.31
CA TYR A 136 -7.20 6.91 9.77
C TYR A 136 -6.01 7.69 9.22
N ARG A 137 -4.91 7.02 8.86
CA ARG A 137 -3.71 7.65 8.29
C ARG A 137 -3.29 6.92 7.02
N ILE A 138 -3.27 7.65 5.92
CA ILE A 138 -2.87 7.14 4.60
C ILE A 138 -1.79 8.07 4.04
N ASN A 139 -0.67 7.48 3.63
CA ASN A 139 0.34 8.17 2.85
C ASN A 139 0.51 7.47 1.50
N VAL A 140 0.19 8.20 0.43
CA VAL A 140 0.30 7.77 -0.96
C VAL A 140 1.07 8.81 -1.78
N SER A 141 1.84 9.66 -1.12
CA SER A 141 2.65 10.70 -1.77
C SER A 141 3.68 10.11 -2.73
N TYR A 142 4.16 10.90 -3.70
CA TYR A 142 5.18 10.46 -4.65
C TYR A 142 4.77 9.16 -5.37
N ASN A 143 3.62 9.22 -6.02
CA ASN A 143 3.13 8.21 -6.95
C ASN A 143 2.68 8.94 -8.23
N ASP A 144 2.05 8.22 -9.17
CA ASP A 144 1.51 8.75 -10.41
C ASP A 144 -0.03 8.76 -10.39
N LEU A 145 -0.64 8.98 -9.21
CA LEU A 145 -2.07 8.82 -9.02
C LEU A 145 -2.86 9.83 -9.85
N ASN A 146 -3.93 9.36 -10.49
CA ASN A 146 -4.97 10.20 -11.09
C ASN A 146 -6.35 9.97 -10.46
N VAL A 147 -6.55 8.82 -9.81
CA VAL A 147 -7.80 8.46 -9.14
C VAL A 147 -7.52 7.92 -7.73
N ILE A 148 -8.22 8.49 -6.75
CA ILE A 148 -8.16 8.09 -5.34
C ILE A 148 -9.57 7.86 -4.83
N ASP A 149 -9.95 6.59 -4.68
CA ASP A 149 -11.26 6.20 -4.14
C ASP A 149 -11.12 5.76 -2.68
N LEU A 150 -11.67 6.56 -1.77
CA LEU A 150 -11.65 6.30 -0.32
C LEU A 150 -13.06 5.97 0.14
N ASN A 151 -13.37 4.68 0.19
CA ASN A 151 -14.70 4.15 0.46
C ASN A 151 -15.01 4.05 1.98
N HIS A 152 -14.56 5.04 2.75
CA HIS A 152 -14.77 5.20 4.19
C HIS A 152 -14.58 6.66 4.63
N LYS A 153 -15.05 7.01 5.83
CA LYS A 153 -15.02 8.39 6.36
C LYS A 153 -14.08 8.60 7.55
N ASN A 154 -13.31 7.57 7.93
CA ASN A 154 -12.49 7.57 9.15
C ASN A 154 -11.11 8.23 8.99
N ILE A 155 -10.84 8.91 7.87
CA ILE A 155 -9.52 9.45 7.54
C ILE A 155 -9.30 10.75 8.30
N GLN A 156 -8.24 10.80 9.10
CA GLN A 156 -7.78 12.00 9.80
C GLN A 156 -6.59 12.62 9.08
N TYR A 157 -5.69 11.78 8.57
CA TYR A 157 -4.51 12.22 7.84
C TYR A 157 -4.45 11.56 6.46
N LEU A 158 -4.32 12.39 5.43
CA LEU A 158 -4.10 11.95 4.06
C LEU A 158 -2.98 12.76 3.44
N ASP A 159 -1.94 12.07 2.96
CA ASP A 159 -0.91 12.67 2.13
C ASP A 159 -0.99 12.12 0.71
N ILE A 160 -1.33 13.01 -0.22
CA ILE A 160 -1.43 12.77 -1.66
C ILE A 160 -0.44 13.63 -2.43
N SER A 161 0.49 14.29 -1.75
CA SER A 161 1.45 15.18 -2.39
C SER A 161 2.26 14.48 -3.49
N TYR A 162 2.71 15.24 -4.47
CA TYR A 162 3.51 14.75 -5.58
C TYR A 162 2.83 13.62 -6.36
N ASN A 163 1.52 13.81 -6.63
CA ASN A 163 0.75 13.05 -7.60
C ASN A 163 0.16 14.07 -8.60
N SER A 164 0.98 14.46 -9.58
CA SER A 164 0.67 15.59 -10.48
C SER A 164 -0.56 15.37 -11.35
N ASP A 165 -0.93 14.11 -11.59
CA ASP A 165 -2.05 13.75 -12.46
C ASP A 165 -3.40 13.76 -11.74
N ILE A 166 -3.42 14.01 -10.42
CA ILE A 166 -4.67 14.21 -9.67
C ILE A 166 -5.31 15.53 -10.11
N SER A 167 -6.54 15.43 -10.60
CA SER A 167 -7.34 16.58 -11.00
C SER A 167 -7.92 17.34 -9.79
N GLU A 168 -8.45 18.54 -10.02
CA GLU A 168 -9.16 19.32 -9.00
C GLU A 168 -10.35 18.56 -8.40
N ARG A 169 -11.03 17.71 -9.18
CA ARG A 169 -12.17 16.93 -8.71
C ARG A 169 -11.68 15.59 -8.17
N VAL A 170 -12.04 15.30 -6.91
CA VAL A 170 -11.69 14.06 -6.21
C VAL A 170 -12.96 13.37 -5.71
N SER A 171 -12.90 12.06 -5.43
CA SER A 171 -14.07 11.28 -4.99
C SER A 171 -14.27 11.24 -3.47
N PHE A 172 -13.39 11.88 -2.70
CA PHE A 172 -13.52 12.07 -1.25
C PHE A 172 -13.78 13.54 -0.91
N GLU A 173 -14.27 13.83 0.30
CA GLU A 173 -14.47 15.20 0.78
C GLU A 173 -13.19 15.76 1.42
N PRO A 174 -12.48 16.71 0.77
CA PRO A 174 -11.21 17.22 1.31
C PRO A 174 -11.39 17.94 2.64
N LEU A 175 -12.55 18.57 2.86
CA LEU A 175 -12.86 19.34 4.07
C LEU A 175 -13.14 18.48 5.30
N TRP A 176 -13.32 17.16 5.14
CA TRP A 176 -13.54 16.24 6.26
C TRP A 176 -12.26 15.61 6.79
N ILE A 177 -11.12 15.89 6.15
CA ILE A 177 -9.83 15.33 6.52
C ILE A 177 -9.09 16.37 7.37
N ASP A 178 -8.78 16.02 8.62
CA ASP A 178 -8.12 16.94 9.58
C ASP A 178 -6.78 17.47 9.05
N THR A 179 -6.00 16.61 8.39
CA THR A 179 -4.72 16.98 7.77
C THR A 179 -4.61 16.39 6.38
N LEU A 180 -4.75 17.25 5.38
CA LEU A 180 -4.59 16.92 3.96
C LEU A 180 -3.34 17.58 3.39
N VAL A 181 -2.33 16.79 3.06
CA VAL A 181 -1.10 17.22 2.40
C VAL A 181 -1.22 16.97 0.90
N ARG A 182 -1.01 18.01 0.09
CA ARG A 182 -1.35 17.99 -1.35
C ARG A 182 -0.42 18.85 -2.21
N ASP A 183 0.83 19.02 -1.79
CA ASP A 183 1.82 19.76 -2.57
C ASP A 183 2.00 19.09 -3.94
N GLY A 184 2.07 19.87 -5.02
CA GLY A 184 2.20 19.33 -6.38
C GLY A 184 0.95 18.61 -6.93
N VAL A 185 -0.22 18.80 -6.32
CA VAL A 185 -1.51 18.25 -6.78
C VAL A 185 -2.36 19.33 -7.42
N ALA A 186 -3.08 18.99 -8.51
CA ALA A 186 -4.08 19.84 -9.17
C ALA A 186 -3.58 21.25 -9.54
N ASP A 187 -2.31 21.36 -9.94
CA ASP A 187 -1.63 22.63 -10.23
C ASP A 187 -1.75 23.67 -9.08
N GLY A 188 -1.85 23.20 -7.84
CA GLY A 188 -2.02 24.02 -6.64
C GLY A 188 -3.46 24.51 -6.39
N LYS A 189 -4.39 24.26 -7.31
CA LYS A 189 -5.80 24.66 -7.17
C LYS A 189 -6.49 23.93 -6.02
N ARG A 190 -7.63 24.45 -5.60
CA ARG A 190 -8.45 23.85 -4.53
C ARG A 190 -9.03 22.53 -5.00
N LEU A 191 -8.97 21.50 -4.16
CA LEU A 191 -9.66 20.24 -4.41
C LEU A 191 -11.17 20.39 -4.14
N LEU A 192 -11.95 19.81 -5.04
CA LEU A 192 -13.40 19.80 -5.07
C LEU A 192 -13.86 18.36 -4.79
N GLY A 193 -14.43 18.15 -3.60
CA GLY A 193 -15.09 16.88 -3.25
C GLY A 193 -16.53 16.82 -3.77
N PRO A 194 -17.18 15.64 -3.73
CA PRO A 194 -18.56 15.42 -4.18
C PRO A 194 -19.63 16.39 -3.65
N LEU A 195 -19.47 16.95 -2.45
CA LEU A 195 -20.42 17.89 -1.84
C LEU A 195 -20.13 19.36 -2.18
N THR A 196 -19.03 19.65 -2.88
CA THR A 196 -18.64 21.03 -3.21
C THR A 196 -19.60 21.68 -4.21
N ASP A 197 -20.27 20.88 -5.04
CA ASP A 197 -21.25 21.36 -6.02
C ASP A 197 -22.61 21.77 -5.38
N ILE A 198 -22.84 21.48 -4.09
CA ILE A 198 -24.13 21.77 -3.42
C ILE A 198 -24.16 23.20 -2.83
N VAL A 199 -23.02 23.89 -2.72
CA VAL A 199 -22.90 25.19 -2.04
C VAL A 199 -22.91 26.38 -3.02
N ILE A 200 -23.12 26.13 -4.31
CA ILE A 200 -23.18 27.17 -5.36
C ILE A 200 -24.54 27.10 -6.07
N GLU A 201 -25.63 27.28 -5.31
CA GLU A 201 -26.96 27.72 -5.78
C GLU A 201 -27.49 28.76 -4.80
#